data_AF-A0A916JFR2-F1
#
_entry.id   AF-A0A916JFR2-F1
#
_cell.length_a   1.000
_cell.length_b   1.000
_cell.length_c   1.000
_cell.angle_alpha   90.00
_cell.angle_beta   90.00
_cell.angle_gamma   90.00
#
_symmetry.space_group_name_H-M   'P 1'
#
loop_
_entity.id
_entity.type
_entity.pdbx_description
1 polymer ?
#
loop_
_entity_poly.entity_id
_entity_poly.type
_entity_poly.pdbx_seq_one_letter_code
_entity_poly.pdbx_strand_id
1 'polypeptide(L)'
;MALILADIHIAESRVTRLQLKSTDSSIIVFDKLKTDIWKKHKVDTTVYNSSYTYYVSHPQQMKQIYQEVNKNLEKREKINNIKL
;
A
#
# COMPACT_ATOMS: atom_id res chain seq x y z
N MET A 1 10.21 1.08 2.96
CA MET A 1 9.07 0.17 3.26
C MET A 1 7.78 0.92 3.57
N ALA A 2 7.70 1.74 4.62
CA ALA A 2 6.44 2.40 5.04
C ALA A 2 5.72 3.19 3.92
N LEU A 3 6.45 3.93 3.08
CA LEU A 3 5.86 4.67 1.96
C LEU A 3 5.20 3.76 0.90
N ILE A 4 5.78 2.58 0.68
CA ILE A 4 5.28 1.58 -0.27
C ILE A 4 3.99 0.97 0.29
N LEU A 5 3.99 0.55 1.56
CA LEU A 5 2.80 0.03 2.23
C LEU A 5 1.65 1.05 2.26
N ALA A 6 1.94 2.31 2.55
CA ALA A 6 0.94 3.37 2.49
C ALA A 6 0.36 3.54 1.07
N ASP A 7 1.18 3.48 0.03
CA ASP A 7 0.71 3.53 -1.36
C ASP A 7 -0.17 2.32 -1.73
N ILE A 8 0.17 1.14 -1.23
CA ILE A 8 -0.63 -0.10 -1.44
C ILE A 8 -2.00 0.04 -0.79
N HIS A 9 -2.09 0.45 0.48
CA HIS A 9 -3.38 0.63 1.17
C HIS A 9 -4.25 1.70 0.51
N ILE A 10 -3.64 2.77 -0.01
CA ILE A 10 -4.38 3.77 -0.80
C ILE A 10 -4.91 3.16 -2.10
N ALA A 11 -4.11 2.33 -2.78
CA ALA A 11 -4.58 1.62 -3.98
C ALA A 11 -5.74 0.66 -3.66
N GLU A 12 -5.66 -0.09 -2.55
CA GLU A 12 -6.74 -0.95 -2.07
C GLU A 12 -8.03 -0.14 -1.81
N SER A 13 -7.94 0.94 -1.04
CA SER A 13 -9.09 1.82 -0.75
C SER A 13 -9.67 2.41 -2.02
N ARG A 14 -8.84 2.82 -2.99
CA ARG A 14 -9.30 3.30 -4.30
C ARG A 14 -10.08 2.24 -5.05
N VAL A 15 -9.61 1.00 -5.09
CA VAL A 15 -10.30 -0.12 -5.76
C VAL A 15 -11.63 -0.42 -5.07
N THR A 16 -11.64 -0.49 -3.73
CA THR A 16 -12.87 -0.69 -2.95
C THR A 16 -13.90 0.41 -3.22
N ARG A 17 -13.47 1.67 -3.30
CA ARG A 17 -14.34 2.80 -3.62
C ARG A 17 -14.94 2.78 -5.03
N LEU A 18 -14.31 2.07 -5.98
CA LEU A 18 -14.88 1.92 -7.32
C LEU A 18 -16.11 1.00 -7.34
N GLN A 19 -16.35 0.22 -6.28
CA GLN A 19 -17.51 -0.67 -6.13
C GLN A 19 -17.73 -1.54 -7.38
N LEU A 20 -16.65 -2.11 -7.92
CA LEU A 20 -16.71 -2.93 -9.11
C LEU A 20 -17.56 -4.18 -8.86
N LYS A 21 -18.39 -4.53 -9.84
CA LYS A 21 -19.38 -5.62 -9.71
C LYS A 21 -18.75 -7.02 -9.57
N SER A 22 -17.55 -7.21 -10.11
CA SER A 22 -16.87 -8.51 -10.11
C SER A 22 -15.54 -8.42 -9.37
N THR A 23 -15.23 -9.44 -8.57
CA THR A 23 -13.94 -9.61 -7.90
C THR A 23 -12.77 -9.61 -8.89
N ASP A 24 -12.91 -10.27 -10.04
CA ASP A 24 -11.85 -10.37 -11.04
C ASP A 24 -11.45 -8.99 -11.58
N SER A 25 -12.43 -8.13 -11.87
CA SER A 25 -12.16 -6.75 -12.27
C SER A 25 -11.41 -5.96 -11.18
N SER A 26 -11.78 -6.13 -9.91
CA SER A 26 -11.08 -5.49 -8.79
C SER A 26 -9.63 -5.93 -8.70
N ILE A 27 -9.35 -7.22 -8.90
CA ILE A 27 -7.99 -7.77 -8.88
C ILE A 27 -7.16 -7.16 -10.02
N ILE A 28 -7.69 -7.13 -11.26
CA ILE A 28 -6.98 -6.58 -12.42
C ILE A 28 -6.63 -5.10 -12.20
N VAL A 29 -7.58 -4.31 -11.71
CA VAL A 29 -7.34 -2.89 -11.42
C VAL A 29 -6.29 -2.73 -10.32
N PHE A 30 -6.38 -3.54 -9.26
CA PHE A 30 -5.42 -3.49 -8.17
C PHE A 30 -4.00 -3.87 -8.60
N ASP A 31 -3.84 -4.91 -9.43
CA ASP A 31 -2.53 -5.33 -9.92
C ASP A 31 -1.90 -4.30 -10.87
N LYS A 32 -2.72 -3.59 -11.66
CA LYS A 32 -2.23 -2.44 -12.42
C LYS A 32 -1.70 -1.34 -11.52
N LEU A 33 -2.44 -0.99 -10.45
CA LEU A 33 -2.01 0.01 -9.48
C LEU A 33 -0.73 -0.40 -8.74
N LYS A 34 -0.63 -1.67 -8.31
CA LYS A 34 0.59 -2.23 -7.71
C LYS A 34 1.79 -2.10 -8.63
N THR A 35 1.61 -2.43 -9.92
CA THR A 35 2.68 -2.30 -10.92
C THR A 35 3.19 -0.85 -11.02
N ASP A 36 2.29 0.13 -10.96
CA ASP A 36 2.66 1.54 -10.99
C ASP A 36 3.37 1.98 -9.70
N ILE A 37 2.98 1.44 -8.54
CA ILE A 37 3.66 1.64 -7.25
C ILE A 37 5.09 1.09 -7.31
N TRP A 38 5.30 -0.11 -7.83
CA TRP A 38 6.64 -0.71 -7.97
C TRP A 38 7.56 0.16 -8.82
N LYS A 39 7.05 0.65 -9.95
CA LYS A 39 7.77 1.57 -10.83
C LYS A 39 8.11 2.89 -10.14
N LYS A 40 7.13 3.47 -9.43
CA LYS A 40 7.31 4.74 -8.69
C LYS A 40 8.41 4.64 -7.63
N HIS A 41 8.45 3.53 -6.89
CA HIS A 41 9.45 3.31 -5.84
C HIS A 41 10.74 2.64 -6.32
N LYS A 42 10.83 2.32 -7.62
CA LYS A 42 11.97 1.60 -8.22
C LYS A 42 12.34 0.34 -7.43
N VAL A 43 11.34 -0.41 -6.99
CA VAL A 43 11.50 -1.58 -6.14
C VAL A 43 11.14 -2.85 -6.89
N ASP A 44 11.96 -3.89 -6.70
CA ASP A 44 11.67 -5.23 -7.17
C ASP A 44 10.70 -5.94 -6.22
N THR A 45 9.75 -6.71 -6.76
CA THR A 45 8.73 -7.40 -5.96
C THR A 45 9.33 -8.46 -5.03
N THR A 46 10.41 -9.13 -5.43
CA THR A 46 11.12 -10.10 -4.60
C THR A 46 11.76 -9.41 -3.40
N VAL A 47 12.45 -8.30 -3.64
CA VAL A 47 13.09 -7.50 -2.58
C VAL A 47 12.06 -6.98 -1.58
N TYR A 48 10.91 -6.51 -2.08
CA TYR A 48 9.79 -6.10 -1.24
C TYR A 48 9.26 -7.27 -0.40
N ASN A 49 9.00 -8.43 -1.02
CA ASN A 49 8.46 -9.60 -0.34
C ASN A 49 9.41 -10.10 0.76
N SER A 50 10.71 -10.20 0.48
CA SER A 50 11.71 -10.58 1.49
C SER A 50 11.74 -9.60 2.66
N SER A 51 11.70 -8.29 2.38
CA SER A 51 11.65 -7.26 3.40
C SER A 51 10.36 -7.37 4.24
N TYR A 52 9.22 -7.59 3.58
CA TYR A 52 7.94 -7.74 4.26
C TYR A 52 7.91 -8.96 5.17
N THR A 53 8.34 -10.13 4.69
CA THR A 53 8.46 -11.35 5.50
C THR A 53 9.36 -11.13 6.72
N TYR A 54 10.50 -10.48 6.54
CA TYR A 54 11.40 -10.15 7.64
C TYR A 54 10.70 -9.27 8.69
N TYR A 55 10.05 -8.19 8.30
CA TYR A 55 9.42 -7.31 9.29
C TYR A 55 8.21 -7.96 9.97
N VAL A 56 7.41 -8.75 9.26
CA VAL A 56 6.29 -9.49 9.87
C VAL A 56 6.77 -10.46 10.96
N SER A 57 7.93 -11.09 10.80
CA SER A 57 8.52 -11.94 11.84
C SER A 57 9.14 -11.16 13.01
N HIS A 58 9.23 -9.83 12.93
CA HIS A 58 9.80 -8.95 13.96
C HIS A 58 8.77 -7.89 14.42
N PRO A 59 7.83 -8.25 15.33
CA PRO A 59 6.68 -7.40 15.67
C PRO A 59 7.03 -5.99 16.14
N GLN A 60 8.13 -5.81 16.87
CA GLN A 60 8.58 -4.51 17.36
C GLN A 60 8.98 -3.58 16.20
N GLN A 61 9.71 -4.10 15.22
CA GLN A 61 10.11 -3.35 14.02
C GLN A 61 8.92 -3.11 13.09
N MET A 62 8.03 -4.11 12.94
CA MET A 62 6.80 -3.95 12.16
C MET A 62 5.90 -2.85 12.73
N LYS A 63 5.78 -2.78 14.06
CA LYS A 63 5.04 -1.72 14.74
C LYS A 63 5.58 -0.33 14.39
N GLN A 64 6.90 -0.15 14.38
CA GLN A 64 7.52 1.12 14.00
C GLN A 64 7.23 1.48 12.53
N ILE A 65 7.29 0.49 11.64
CA ILE A 65 6.93 0.69 10.22
C ILE A 65 5.47 1.13 10.10
N TYR A 66 4.54 0.46 10.79
CA TYR A 66 3.12 0.82 10.75
C TYR A 66 2.82 2.18 11.36
N GLN A 67 3.56 2.61 12.39
CA GLN A 67 3.45 3.99 12.89
C GLN A 67 3.79 5.00 11.80
N GLU A 68 4.83 4.75 11.01
CA GLU A 68 5.19 5.61 9.87
C GLU A 68 4.18 5.48 8.72
N VAL A 69 3.62 4.30 8.47
CA VAL A 69 2.52 4.12 7.50
C VAL A 69 1.34 5.03 7.88
N ASN A 70 0.86 4.95 9.12
CA ASN A 70 -0.27 5.75 9.59
C ASN A 70 0.00 7.25 9.48
N LYS A 71 1.17 7.72 9.91
CA LYS A 71 1.57 9.12 9.72
C LYS A 71 1.55 9.56 8.26
N ASN A 72 1.97 8.69 7.34
CA ASN A 72 1.96 8.99 5.91
C ASN A 72 0.55 9.01 5.33
N LEU A 73 -0.35 8.14 5.80
CA LEU A 73 -1.76 8.13 5.42
C LEU A 73 -2.45 9.41 5.91
N GLU A 74 -2.34 9.75 7.20
CA GLU A 74 -2.93 10.96 7.78
C GLU A 74 -2.47 12.24 7.05
N LYS A 75 -1.18 12.33 6.70
CA LYS A 75 -0.65 13.45 5.91
C LYS A 75 -1.34 13.55 4.55
N ARG A 76 -1.58 12.42 3.89
CA ARG A 76 -2.20 12.38 2.57
C ARG A 76 -3.69 12.64 2.60
N GLU A 77 -4.40 12.20 3.64
CA GLU A 77 -5.80 12.56 3.88
C GLU A 77 -5.93 14.08 4.02
N LYS A 78 -5.08 14.70 4.85
CA LYS A 78 -5.05 16.14 5.07
C LYS A 78 -4.74 16.93 3.81
N ILE A 79 -3.77 16.47 3.00
CA ILE A 79 -3.37 17.16 1.77
C ILE A 79 -4.44 17.05 0.67
N ASN A 80 -5.07 15.89 0.53
CA ASN A 80 -5.97 15.63 -0.60
C ASN A 80 -7.47 15.81 -0.27
N ASN A 81 -7.83 16.13 0.98
CA ASN A 81 -9.21 16.08 1.48
C ASN A 81 -9.93 14.75 1.15
N ILE A 82 -9.16 13.66 1.06
CA ILE A 82 -9.68 12.32 0.81
C ILE A 82 -9.97 11.73 2.20
N LYS A 83 -11.25 11.52 2.55
CA LYS A 83 -11.59 10.56 3.61
C LYS A 83 -11.26 9.17 3.06
N LEU A 84 -10.18 8.57 3.56
CA LEU A 84 -9.91 7.14 3.37
C LEU A 84 -10.87 6.30 4.21
#